data_AF-A0A1I7WMV5-F1
#
_entry.id   AF-A0A1I7WMV5-F1
#
_cell.length_a   1.000
_cell.length_b   1.000
_cell.length_c   1.000
_cell.angle_alpha   90.00
_cell.angle_beta   90.00
_cell.angle_gamma   90.00
#
_symmetry.space_group_name_H-M   'P 1'
#
loop_
_entity.id
_entity.type
_entity.pdbx_description
1 polymer ?
#
loop_
_entity_poly.entity_id
_entity_poly.type
_entity_poly.pdbx_seq_one_letter_code
_entity_poly.pdbx_strand_id
1 'polypeptide(L)'
;MCLVTLVLYRHESETVVQLKGLNPGGKLPQGILSGGKPALVESIQPGHRIQSFEEAKRLDKMNERMPPTMATPPGQSPSASPQPRVRNGPDS
;
A
#
# COMPACT_ATOMS: atom_id res chain seq x y z
N MET A 1 -28.37 -28.65 10.95
CA MET A 1 -28.03 -28.79 9.52
C MET A 1 -28.18 -27.47 8.75
N CYS A 2 -29.31 -26.75 8.83
CA CYS A 2 -29.48 -25.46 8.12
C CYS A 2 -28.44 -24.36 8.46
N LEU A 3 -28.08 -24.18 9.73
CA LEU A 3 -27.11 -23.15 10.12
C LEU A 3 -25.71 -23.38 9.52
N VAL A 4 -25.25 -24.63 9.48
CA VAL A 4 -23.92 -24.98 8.95
C VAL A 4 -23.84 -24.75 7.45
N THR A 5 -24.90 -25.11 6.72
CA THR A 5 -24.98 -24.88 5.27
C THR A 5 -25.04 -23.39 4.94
N LEU A 6 -25.77 -22.61 5.74
CA LEU A 6 -25.87 -21.16 5.54
C LEU A 6 -24.52 -20.48 5.80
N VAL A 7 -23.79 -20.89 6.84
CA VAL A 7 -22.43 -20.40 7.12
C VAL A 7 -21.46 -20.77 6.00
N LEU A 8 -21.52 -22.01 5.50
CA LEU A 8 -20.68 -22.44 4.37
C LEU A 8 -20.96 -21.62 3.10
N TYR A 9 -22.24 -21.44 2.75
CA TYR A 9 -22.63 -20.69 1.56
C TYR A 9 -22.26 -19.21 1.65
N ARG A 10 -22.34 -18.62 2.85
CA ARG A 10 -21.88 -17.25 3.12
C ARG A 10 -20.38 -17.13 2.91
N HIS A 11 -19.61 -18.05 3.47
CA HIS A 11 -18.16 -18.07 3.33
C HIS A 11 -17.72 -18.24 1.87
N GLU A 12 -18.36 -19.14 1.11
CA GLU A 12 -18.09 -19.30 -0.32
C GLU A 12 -18.47 -18.05 -1.12
N SER A 13 -19.61 -17.42 -0.81
CA SER A 13 -20.03 -16.17 -1.47
C SER A 13 -19.07 -15.00 -1.20
N GLU A 14 -18.60 -14.84 0.04
CA GLU A 14 -17.64 -13.79 0.40
C GLU A 14 -16.31 -13.96 -0.34
N THR A 15 -15.86 -15.21 -0.47
CA THR A 15 -14.66 -15.55 -1.25
C THR A 15 -14.82 -15.15 -2.71
N VAL A 16 -15.98 -15.44 -3.33
CA VAL A 16 -16.28 -15.05 -4.72
C VAL A 16 -16.33 -13.54 -4.89
N VAL A 17 -16.91 -12.81 -3.93
CA VAL A 17 -17.00 -11.35 -3.96
C VAL A 17 -15.61 -10.71 -3.88
N GLN A 18 -14.78 -11.14 -2.94
CA GLN A 18 -13.41 -10.64 -2.78
C GLN A 18 -12.57 -10.90 -4.04
N LEU A 19 -12.67 -12.12 -4.57
CA LEU A 19 -11.95 -12.55 -5.76
C LEU A 19 -12.34 -11.74 -7.01
N LYS A 20 -13.62 -11.40 -7.16
CA LYS A 20 -14.09 -10.49 -8.23
C LYS A 20 -13.65 -9.04 -7.99
N GLY A 21 -13.42 -8.63 -6.75
CA GLY A 21 -12.94 -7.29 -6.38
C GLY A 21 -11.46 -7.04 -6.70
N LEU A 22 -10.67 -8.07 -7.00
CA LEU A 22 -9.25 -7.95 -7.34
C LEU A 22 -8.99 -7.23 -8.67
N ASN A 23 -10.01 -7.19 -9.54
CA ASN A 23 -9.96 -6.48 -10.80
C ASN A 23 -11.10 -5.43 -10.78
N PRO A 24 -10.84 -4.15 -11.10
CA PRO A 24 -11.88 -3.13 -11.20
C PRO A 24 -13.02 -3.52 -12.16
N GLY A 25 -12.78 -4.45 -13.10
CA GLY A 25 -13.79 -5.00 -14.00
C GLY A 25 -14.73 -6.07 -13.41
N GLY A 26 -14.58 -6.45 -12.13
CA GLY A 26 -15.47 -7.44 -11.48
C GLY A 26 -15.35 -8.87 -12.03
N LYS A 27 -14.33 -9.13 -12.86
CA LYS A 27 -14.05 -10.44 -13.49
C LYS A 27 -12.81 -11.04 -12.87
N LEU A 28 -12.82 -12.36 -12.76
CA LEU A 28 -11.67 -13.14 -12.33
C LEU A 28 -10.48 -12.92 -13.28
N PRO A 29 -9.26 -12.72 -12.75
CA PRO A 29 -8.05 -12.70 -13.56
C PRO A 29 -7.94 -13.97 -14.41
N GLN A 30 -7.53 -13.81 -15.67
CA GLN A 30 -7.43 -14.94 -16.58
C GLN A 30 -6.38 -15.93 -16.09
N GLY A 31 -6.70 -17.23 -16.12
CA GLY A 31 -5.81 -18.30 -15.67
C GLY A 31 -5.88 -18.65 -14.18
N ILE A 32 -6.62 -17.88 -13.37
CA ILE A 32 -6.70 -18.12 -11.92
C ILE A 32 -7.35 -19.46 -11.55
N LEU A 33 -8.35 -19.88 -12.34
CA LEU A 33 -9.04 -21.16 -12.14
C LEU A 33 -8.14 -22.35 -12.51
N SER A 34 -7.16 -22.14 -13.39
CA SER A 34 -6.19 -23.17 -13.79
C SER A 34 -5.25 -23.56 -12.64
N GLY A 35 -5.02 -22.65 -11.68
CA GLY A 35 -4.22 -22.91 -10.48
C GLY A 35 -4.98 -23.53 -9.30
N GLY A 36 -6.30 -23.73 -9.43
CA GLY A 36 -7.14 -24.32 -8.39
C GLY A 36 -7.26 -23.48 -7.11
N LYS A 37 -7.66 -24.12 -6.00
CA LYS A 37 -7.88 -23.46 -4.71
C LYS A 37 -6.70 -22.61 -4.19
N PRO A 38 -5.42 -23.04 -4.28
CA PRO A 38 -4.31 -22.23 -3.74
C PRO A 38 -4.15 -20.90 -4.48
N ALA A 39 -4.30 -20.88 -5.81
CA ALA A 39 -4.21 -19.66 -6.60
C ALA A 39 -5.33 -18.65 -6.26
N LEU A 40 -6.53 -19.15 -5.94
CA LEU A 40 -7.64 -18.31 -5.47
C LEU A 40 -7.31 -17.67 -4.11
N VAL A 41 -6.76 -18.42 -3.17
CA VAL A 41 -6.40 -17.91 -1.84
C VAL A 41 -5.29 -16.87 -1.92
N GLU A 42 -4.26 -17.12 -2.73
CA GLU A 42 -3.14 -16.20 -2.94
C GLU A 42 -3.57 -14.90 -3.63
N SER A 43 -4.50 -14.99 -4.58
CA SER A 43 -5.02 -13.79 -5.25
C SER A 43 -5.85 -12.89 -4.32
N ILE A 44 -6.62 -13.47 -3.38
CA ILE A 44 -7.50 -12.74 -2.45
C ILE A 44 -6.68 -12.06 -1.34
N GLN A 45 -5.50 -12.60 -1.04
CA GLN A 45 -4.53 -12.01 -0.13
C GLN A 45 -3.25 -11.62 -0.88
N PRO A 46 -3.30 -10.57 -1.73
CA PRO A 46 -2.12 -10.07 -2.41
C PRO A 46 -1.28 -9.30 -1.39
N GLY A 47 -0.54 -10.03 -0.57
CA GLY A 47 0.25 -9.48 0.52
C GLY A 47 0.43 -10.52 1.62
N HIS A 48 1.70 -10.78 1.97
CA HIS A 48 2.11 -11.74 3.00
C HIS A 48 1.11 -11.79 4.16
N ARG A 49 0.42 -12.94 4.29
CA ARG A 49 -0.34 -13.24 5.50
C ARG A 49 0.67 -13.36 6.62
N ILE A 50 0.76 -12.34 7.46
CA ILE A 50 1.74 -12.26 8.54
C ILE A 50 1.58 -13.50 9.43
N GLN A 51 2.56 -14.41 9.40
CA GLN A 51 2.50 -15.69 10.13
C GLN A 51 3.08 -15.55 11.54
N SER A 52 3.65 -14.39 11.87
CA SER A 52 4.23 -14.10 13.18
C SER A 52 4.23 -12.59 13.51
N PHE A 53 4.31 -12.27 14.81
CA PHE A 53 4.43 -10.89 15.29
C PHE A 53 5.76 -10.23 14.89
N GLU A 54 6.83 -11.01 14.78
CA GLU A 54 8.15 -10.53 14.34
C GLU A 54 8.14 -10.05 12.89
N GLU A 55 7.44 -10.79 12.03
CA GLU A 55 7.24 -10.43 10.64
C GLU A 55 6.39 -9.16 10.49
N ALA A 56 5.35 -9.00 11.32
CA ALA A 56 4.51 -7.79 11.35
C ALA A 56 5.35 -6.55 11.64
N LYS A 57 6.16 -6.60 12.70
CA LYS A 57 7.03 -5.50 13.11
C LYS A 57 8.03 -5.10 12.03
N ARG A 58 8.57 -6.08 11.28
CA ARG A 58 9.51 -5.83 10.18
C ARG A 58 8.83 -5.12 9.00
N LEU A 59 7.58 -5.48 8.70
CA LEU A 59 6.79 -4.84 7.64
C LEU A 59 6.39 -3.41 8.03
N ASP A 60 5.97 -3.21 9.28
CA ASP A 60 5.60 -1.90 9.83
C ASP A 60 6.77 -0.91 9.81
N LYS A 61 7.99 -1.37 10.13
CA LYS A 61 9.22 -0.54 10.12
C LYS A 61 9.48 0.15 8.78
N MET A 62 9.10 -0.46 7.65
CA MET A 62 9.26 0.18 6.33
C MET A 62 8.25 1.31 6.10
N ASN A 63 7.05 1.19 6.68
CA ASN A 63 5.97 2.17 6.56
C ASN A 63 6.09 3.33 7.56
N GLU A 64 6.85 3.16 8.64
CA GLU A 64 7.13 4.24 9.62
C GLU A 64 8.04 5.34 9.07
N ARG A 65 8.69 5.12 7.92
CA ARG A 65 9.49 6.18 7.28
C ARG A 65 8.54 7.26 6.78
N MET A 66 8.71 8.48 7.28
CA MET A 66 7.99 9.65 6.75
C MET A 66 8.10 9.66 5.22
N PRO A 67 6.98 9.86 4.49
CA PRO A 67 7.03 10.01 3.05
C PRO A 67 8.03 11.15 2.74
N PRO A 68 8.89 11.01 1.72
CA PRO A 68 9.82 12.06 1.38
C PRO A 68 9.04 13.34 1.12
N THR A 69 9.34 14.40 1.89
CA THR A 69 8.81 15.73 1.63
C THR A 69 9.13 16.05 0.18
N MET A 70 8.12 16.36 -0.62
CA MET A 70 8.26 16.91 -1.97
C MET A 70 8.87 18.32 -1.90
N ALA A 71 10.03 18.47 -1.30
CA ALA A 71 10.89 19.62 -1.37
C ALA A 71 12.08 19.20 -2.24
N THR A 72 11.94 19.51 -3.53
CA THR A 72 12.97 20.00 -4.44
C THR A 72 14.30 19.20 -4.52
N PRO A 73 14.72 18.72 -5.71
CA PRO A 73 15.98 18.00 -5.89
C PRO A 73 17.21 18.82 -5.41
N PRO A 74 18.31 18.15 -4.99
CA PRO A 74 19.48 18.80 -4.44
C PRO A 74 20.23 19.53 -5.56
N GLY A 75 20.06 20.85 -5.60
CA GLY A 75 20.71 21.75 -6.55
C GLY A 75 20.40 23.22 -6.34
N GLN A 76 19.38 23.56 -5.55
CA GLN A 76 19.13 24.93 -5.10
C GLN A 76 18.95 24.95 -3.59
N SER A 77 19.99 25.43 -2.89
CA SER A 77 19.87 25.85 -1.51
C SER A 77 18.78 26.93 -1.41
N PRO A 78 17.75 26.79 -0.55
CA PRO A 78 16.97 27.94 -0.12
C PRO A 78 17.85 28.74 0.86
N SER A 79 18.92 29.33 0.34
CA SER A 79 19.68 30.36 1.05
C SER A 79 18.86 31.64 0.96
N ALA A 80 17.98 31.83 1.94
CA ALA A 80 17.41 33.14 2.25
C ALA A 80 17.16 33.24 3.75
N SER A 81 18.20 33.02 4.56
CA SER A 81 18.32 33.83 5.79
C SER A 81 18.33 35.29 5.34
N PRO A 82 17.46 36.18 5.87
CA PRO A 82 17.56 37.59 5.59
C PRO A 82 18.84 38.10 6.26
N GLN A 83 19.94 38.15 5.50
CA GLN A 83 21.14 38.84 5.95
C GLN A 83 20.81 40.35 6.02
N PRO A 84 21.23 41.05 7.08
CA PRO A 84 21.03 42.49 7.20
C PRO A 84 21.81 43.18 6.08
N ARG A 85 21.12 43.94 5.23
CA ARG A 85 21.74 44.74 4.16
C ARG A 85 22.61 45.82 4.80
N VAL A 86 23.92 45.56 4.90
CA VAL A 86 24.91 46.63 5.08
C VAL A 86 24.95 47.40 3.76
N ARG A 87 24.31 48.56 3.73
CA ARG A 87 24.30 49.47 2.57
C ARG A 87 25.61 50.26 2.56
N ASN A 88 26.66 49.67 2.02
CA ASN A 88 27.84 50.43 1.61
C ASN A 88 27.58 50.96 0.20
N GLY A 89 27.28 52.26 0.10
CA GLY A 89 27.29 53.00 -1.17
C GLY A 89 28.60 53.81 -1.27
N PRO A 90 29.21 53.93 -2.46
CA PRO A 90 30.35 54.81 -2.68
C PRO A 90 29.90 56.24 -3.00
N ASP A 91 30.60 57.20 -2.38
CA ASP A 91 30.97 58.54 -2.87
C ASP A 91 29.89 59.48 -3.46
N SER A 92 29.48 60.46 -2.65
CA SER A 92 29.38 61.91 -2.97
C SER A 92 29.14 62.72 -1.70
#